data_AF-A0A844ED21-F1
#
_entry.id   AF-A0A844ED21-F1
#
_cell.length_a   1.000
_cell.length_b   1.000
_cell.length_c   1.000
_cell.angle_alpha   90.00
_cell.angle_beta   90.00
_cell.angle_gamma   90.00
#
_symmetry.space_group_name_H-M   'P 1'
#
loop_
_entity.id
_entity.type
_entity.pdbx_description
1 polymer ?
#
loop_
_entity_poly.entity_id
_entity_poly.type
_entity_poly.pdbx_seq_one_letter_code
_entity_poly.pdbx_strand_id
1 'polypeptide(L)'
;MRIEKDCIGEMFVPDNVLYGIHSLRAKHNFPITNEKVDPAIIQSYLQIKKAAAIANEKAGTLDKEKSDLIVSACNQLLFSKDYDAFITPAIQGGAGTSTNMNVNEVVSQLAMRISIKNGREKVEIHPNDDVNQSQSTNDTYPTAGKMAMLKLLPTLTAAVSDLVDALSDKADR
;
A
#
# COMPACT_ATOMS: atom_id res chain seq x y z
N MET A 1 -17.97 -14.67 -5.91
CA MET A 1 -16.58 -14.86 -5.48
C MET A 1 -15.77 -15.22 -6.71
N ARG A 2 -14.53 -14.75 -6.80
CA ARG A 2 -13.60 -15.02 -7.90
C ARG A 2 -12.50 -15.98 -7.43
N ILE A 3 -12.02 -16.83 -8.33
CA ILE A 3 -10.89 -17.70 -8.06
C ILE A 3 -9.63 -16.97 -8.51
N GLU A 4 -8.69 -16.81 -7.60
CA GLU A 4 -7.34 -16.34 -7.90
C GLU A 4 -6.33 -17.46 -7.68
N LYS A 5 -5.19 -17.38 -8.36
CA LYS A 5 -4.14 -18.38 -8.31
C LYS A 5 -2.79 -17.73 -8.05
N ASP A 6 -2.04 -18.30 -7.12
CA ASP A 6 -0.63 -17.99 -6.90
C ASP A 6 0.22 -19.26 -6.98
N CYS A 7 1.49 -19.17 -6.61
CA CYS A 7 2.41 -20.32 -6.63
C CYS A 7 2.08 -21.42 -5.61
N ILE A 8 1.23 -21.13 -4.61
CA ILE A 8 0.81 -22.08 -3.57
C ILE A 8 -0.49 -22.79 -3.97
N GLY A 9 -1.28 -22.20 -4.88
CA GLY A 9 -2.48 -22.78 -5.44
C GLY A 9 -3.58 -21.76 -5.62
N GLU A 10 -4.83 -22.22 -5.56
CA GLU A 10 -6.01 -21.40 -5.81
C GLU A 10 -6.75 -21.04 -4.50
N MET A 11 -7.42 -19.89 -4.48
CA MET A 11 -8.28 -19.47 -3.37
C MET A 11 -9.46 -18.63 -3.86
N PHE A 12 -10.60 -18.75 -3.18
CA PHE A 12 -11.74 -17.88 -3.40
C PHE A 12 -11.53 -16.52 -2.73
N VAL A 13 -11.64 -15.46 -3.52
CA VAL A 13 -11.62 -14.06 -3.08
C VAL A 13 -13.00 -13.44 -3.35
N PRO A 14 -13.57 -12.63 -2.44
CA PRO A 14 -14.84 -11.93 -2.72
C PRO A 14 -14.74 -11.03 -3.98
N ASP A 15 -15.84 -10.85 -4.74
CA ASP A 15 -15.77 -10.05 -5.99
C ASP A 15 -15.68 -8.55 -5.72
N ASN A 16 -16.30 -8.10 -4.63
CA ASN A 16 -16.45 -6.70 -4.28
C ASN A 16 -15.20 -6.10 -3.62
N VAL A 17 -14.20 -6.89 -3.23
CA VAL A 17 -12.99 -6.40 -2.55
C VAL A 17 -11.85 -6.08 -3.53
N LEU A 18 -10.94 -5.21 -3.08
CA LEU A 18 -9.77 -4.79 -3.86
C LEU A 18 -8.53 -5.65 -3.59
N TYR A 19 -8.40 -6.27 -2.41
CA TYR A 19 -7.28 -7.17 -2.13
C TYR A 19 -7.41 -8.49 -2.92
N GLY A 20 -6.30 -9.21 -3.06
CA GLY A 20 -6.22 -10.49 -3.77
C GLY A 20 -5.80 -11.64 -2.88
N ILE A 21 -5.37 -12.73 -3.52
CA ILE A 21 -5.02 -14.00 -2.89
C ILE A 21 -3.86 -13.88 -1.89
N HIS A 22 -2.82 -13.12 -2.18
CA HIS A 22 -1.67 -13.01 -1.28
C HIS A 22 -2.04 -12.30 0.02
N SER A 23 -2.84 -11.22 -0.07
CA SER A 23 -3.38 -10.53 1.11
C SER A 23 -4.24 -11.45 1.96
N LEU A 24 -5.11 -12.23 1.29
CA LEU A 24 -6.04 -13.12 1.98
C LEU A 24 -5.29 -14.25 2.69
N ARG A 25 -4.30 -14.85 2.02
CA ARG A 25 -3.39 -15.82 2.63
C ARG A 25 -2.64 -15.24 3.83
N ALA A 26 -2.10 -14.02 3.71
CA ALA A 26 -1.40 -13.39 4.83
C ALA A 26 -2.32 -13.19 6.04
N LYS A 27 -3.55 -12.72 5.82
CA LYS A 27 -4.56 -12.59 6.88
C LYS A 27 -4.86 -13.93 7.57
N HIS A 28 -4.90 -15.03 6.82
CA HIS A 28 -5.11 -16.37 7.37
C HIS A 28 -3.86 -16.95 8.06
N ASN A 29 -2.67 -16.65 7.56
CA ASN A 29 -1.41 -17.20 8.06
C ASN A 29 -0.94 -16.54 9.36
N PHE A 30 -1.36 -15.30 9.62
CA PHE A 30 -0.91 -14.52 10.79
C PHE A 30 -2.09 -14.08 11.68
N PRO A 31 -2.87 -15.02 12.27
CA PRO A 31 -3.97 -14.69 13.17
C PRO A 31 -3.48 -14.30 14.59
N ILE A 32 -2.41 -13.49 14.66
CA ILE A 32 -1.76 -13.09 15.92
C ILE A 32 -2.44 -11.86 16.51
N THR A 33 -2.82 -10.92 15.65
CA THR A 33 -3.50 -9.67 16.04
C THR A 33 -4.50 -9.26 14.97
N ASN A 34 -5.55 -8.55 15.38
CA ASN A 34 -6.47 -7.86 14.47
C ASN A 34 -6.00 -6.43 14.16
N GLU A 35 -4.91 -5.98 14.79
CA GLU A 35 -4.28 -4.70 14.48
C GLU A 35 -3.80 -4.71 13.03
N LYS A 36 -4.29 -3.74 12.25
CA LYS A 36 -3.87 -3.54 10.86
C LYS A 36 -2.58 -2.72 10.82
N VAL A 37 -1.86 -2.84 9.72
CA VAL A 37 -0.69 -1.98 9.44
C VAL A 37 -1.09 -0.50 9.51
N ASP A 38 -0.24 0.31 10.14
CA ASP A 38 -0.50 1.73 10.33
C ASP A 38 -0.78 2.46 8.98
N PRO A 39 -1.84 3.29 8.90
CA PRO A 39 -2.17 4.03 7.68
C PRO A 39 -1.03 4.88 7.09
N ALA A 40 -0.12 5.40 7.91
CA ALA A 40 1.02 6.18 7.44
C ALA A 40 1.99 5.33 6.61
N ILE A 41 2.14 4.04 6.93
CA ILE A 41 2.92 3.08 6.12
C ILE A 41 2.21 2.83 4.80
N ILE A 42 0.89 2.60 4.82
CA ILE A 42 0.09 2.38 3.60
C ILE A 42 0.15 3.59 2.66
N GLN A 43 -0.04 4.80 3.19
CA GLN A 43 0.08 6.04 2.42
C GLN A 43 1.47 6.19 1.79
N SER A 44 2.52 5.85 2.54
CA SER A 44 3.89 5.91 2.04
C SER A 44 4.12 4.88 0.92
N TYR A 45 3.58 3.67 1.08
CA TYR A 45 3.57 2.66 0.03
C TYR A 45 2.86 3.13 -1.23
N LEU A 46 1.69 3.73 -1.13
CA LEU A 46 0.96 4.27 -2.29
C LEU A 46 1.77 5.36 -3.02
N GLN A 47 2.49 6.20 -2.27
CA GLN A 47 3.42 7.18 -2.86
C GLN A 47 4.59 6.50 -3.57
N ILE A 48 5.17 5.45 -3.00
CA ILE A 48 6.23 4.65 -3.63
C ILE A 48 5.73 4.00 -4.92
N LYS A 49 4.56 3.32 -4.90
CA LYS A 49 4.00 2.67 -6.09
C LYS A 49 3.71 3.68 -7.21
N LYS A 50 3.17 4.85 -6.85
CA LYS A 50 2.99 5.96 -7.80
C LYS A 50 4.31 6.41 -8.40
N ALA A 51 5.34 6.62 -7.58
CA ALA A 51 6.65 7.07 -8.05
C ALA A 51 7.32 6.01 -8.96
N ALA A 52 7.23 4.73 -8.59
CA ALA A 52 7.77 3.63 -9.35
C ALA A 52 7.10 3.49 -10.73
N ALA A 53 5.77 3.59 -10.81
CA ALA A 53 5.06 3.56 -12.09
C ALA A 53 5.53 4.69 -13.03
N ILE A 54 5.63 5.92 -12.53
CA ILE A 54 6.12 7.07 -13.30
C ILE A 54 7.58 6.87 -13.74
N ALA A 55 8.42 6.30 -12.88
CA ALA A 55 9.82 6.04 -13.20
C ALA A 55 9.97 4.95 -14.27
N ASN A 56 9.23 3.85 -14.15
CA ASN A 56 9.24 2.74 -15.12
C ASN A 56 8.68 3.19 -16.49
N GLU A 57 7.64 4.04 -16.51
CA GLU A 57 7.14 4.66 -17.76
C GLU A 57 8.23 5.49 -18.43
N LYS A 58 8.91 6.36 -17.67
CA LYS A 58 10.00 7.20 -18.21
C LYS A 58 11.21 6.39 -18.67
N ALA A 59 11.45 5.23 -18.05
CA ALA A 59 12.47 4.29 -18.48
C ALA A 59 12.07 3.48 -19.73
N GLY A 60 10.81 3.59 -20.17
CA GLY A 60 10.27 2.85 -21.31
C GLY A 60 9.98 1.37 -21.01
N THR A 61 9.92 0.97 -19.74
CA THR A 61 9.70 -0.42 -19.33
C THR A 61 8.27 -0.72 -18.90
N LEU A 62 7.45 0.32 -18.71
CA LEU A 62 6.02 0.22 -18.41
C LEU A 62 5.23 1.01 -19.45
N ASP A 63 4.18 0.40 -20.01
CA ASP A 63 3.29 1.07 -20.94
C ASP A 63 2.65 2.30 -20.30
N LYS A 64 2.56 3.39 -21.08
CA LYS A 64 2.00 4.65 -20.59
C LYS A 64 0.58 4.51 -20.04
N GLU A 65 -0.27 3.73 -20.71
CA GLU A 65 -1.65 3.52 -20.24
C GLU A 65 -1.70 2.80 -18.88
N LYS A 66 -0.85 1.78 -18.66
CA LYS A 66 -0.74 1.10 -17.36
C LYS A 66 -0.22 2.05 -16.28
N SER A 67 0.82 2.83 -16.57
CA SER A 67 1.36 3.85 -15.67
C SER A 67 0.28 4.85 -15.24
N ASP A 68 -0.44 5.43 -16.19
CA ASP A 68 -1.49 6.42 -15.93
C ASP A 68 -2.62 5.84 -15.06
N LEU A 69 -3.02 4.57 -15.30
CA LEU A 69 -4.01 3.87 -14.49
C LEU A 69 -3.53 3.58 -13.06
N ILE A 70 -2.29 3.11 -12.89
CA ILE A 70 -1.68 2.87 -11.58
C ILE A 70 -1.56 4.17 -10.80
N VAL A 71 -1.10 5.25 -11.43
CA VAL A 71 -1.00 6.58 -10.82
C VAL A 71 -2.38 7.09 -10.39
N SER A 72 -3.40 6.92 -11.23
CA SER A 72 -4.79 7.28 -10.90
C SER A 72 -5.32 6.50 -9.70
N ALA A 73 -5.10 5.18 -9.66
CA ALA A 73 -5.49 4.33 -8.53
C ALA A 73 -4.80 4.77 -7.22
N CYS A 74 -3.48 4.99 -7.26
CA CYS A 74 -2.73 5.47 -6.10
C CYS A 74 -3.25 6.83 -5.60
N ASN A 75 -3.56 7.77 -6.50
CA ASN A 75 -4.11 9.07 -6.13
C ASN A 75 -5.50 8.94 -5.48
N GLN A 76 -6.38 8.09 -6.03
CA GLN A 76 -7.71 7.85 -5.45
C GLN A 76 -7.62 7.24 -4.04
N LEU A 77 -6.74 6.25 -3.83
CA LEU A 77 -6.52 5.62 -2.52
C LEU A 77 -5.90 6.60 -1.50
N LEU A 78 -5.01 7.48 -1.94
CA LEU A 78 -4.45 8.53 -1.09
C LEU A 78 -5.51 9.57 -0.69
N PHE A 79 -6.43 9.90 -1.60
CA PHE A 79 -7.47 10.89 -1.38
C PHE A 79 -8.64 10.36 -0.52
N SER A 80 -9.07 9.11 -0.76
CA SER A 80 -10.21 8.53 -0.05
C SER A 80 -9.98 8.42 1.46
N LYS A 81 -8.73 8.21 1.88
CA LYS A 81 -8.33 7.88 3.25
C LYS A 81 -9.09 6.68 3.84
N ASP A 82 -9.69 5.86 2.98
CA ASP A 82 -10.31 4.60 3.32
C ASP A 82 -9.29 3.48 3.09
N TYR A 83 -8.90 2.83 4.19
CA TYR A 83 -7.87 1.80 4.21
C TYR A 83 -8.43 0.40 4.49
N ASP A 84 -9.74 0.17 4.32
CA ASP A 84 -10.34 -1.13 4.64
C ASP A 84 -9.91 -2.27 3.74
N ALA A 85 -9.49 -1.95 2.51
CA ALA A 85 -8.93 -2.92 1.57
C ALA A 85 -7.53 -3.43 1.98
N PHE A 86 -6.84 -2.77 2.91
CA PHE A 86 -5.54 -3.18 3.42
C PHE A 86 -5.75 -4.05 4.66
N ILE A 87 -5.89 -5.36 4.43
CA ILE A 87 -6.34 -6.34 5.41
C ILE A 87 -5.20 -7.08 6.11
N THR A 88 -3.96 -6.83 5.71
CA THR A 88 -2.78 -7.50 6.28
C THR A 88 -2.58 -7.08 7.74
N PRO A 89 -2.36 -8.04 8.66
CA PRO A 89 -2.09 -7.72 10.06
C PRO A 89 -0.75 -7.00 10.24
N ALA A 90 -0.66 -6.15 11.26
CA ALA A 90 0.57 -5.43 11.63
C ALA A 90 1.69 -6.40 12.00
N ILE A 91 1.36 -7.46 12.75
CA ILE A 91 2.28 -8.55 13.05
C ILE A 91 2.15 -9.61 11.96
N GLN A 92 3.11 -9.61 11.04
CA GLN A 92 3.19 -10.53 9.91
C GLN A 92 4.61 -11.11 9.79
N GLY A 93 4.72 -12.30 9.20
CA GLY A 93 6.00 -12.84 8.77
C GLY A 93 6.51 -12.23 7.46
N GLY A 94 7.74 -12.57 7.07
CA GLY A 94 8.26 -12.26 5.74
C GLY A 94 8.68 -10.80 5.50
N ALA A 95 9.14 -10.11 6.54
CA ALA A 95 9.76 -8.77 6.46
C ALA A 95 8.90 -7.69 5.74
N GLY A 96 7.57 -7.78 5.85
CA GLY A 96 6.65 -6.82 5.23
C GLY A 96 6.14 -7.22 3.84
N THR A 97 6.47 -8.43 3.37
CA THR A 97 6.08 -8.89 2.01
C THR A 97 4.57 -8.97 1.87
N SER A 98 3.86 -9.34 2.94
CA SER A 98 2.40 -9.40 2.90
C SER A 98 1.79 -8.02 2.70
N THR A 99 2.32 -6.99 3.37
CA THR A 99 1.89 -5.60 3.14
C THR A 99 2.21 -5.12 1.74
N ASN A 100 3.43 -5.40 1.24
CA ASN A 100 3.80 -5.01 -0.13
C ASN A 100 2.82 -5.60 -1.14
N MET A 101 2.55 -6.90 -1.04
CA MET A 101 1.59 -7.57 -1.91
C MET A 101 0.16 -7.06 -1.74
N ASN A 102 -0.26 -6.75 -0.51
CA ASN A 102 -1.59 -6.18 -0.31
C ASN A 102 -1.74 -4.82 -0.98
N VAL A 103 -0.71 -3.98 -0.94
CA VAL A 103 -0.72 -2.71 -1.68
C VAL A 103 -0.75 -2.98 -3.19
N ASN A 104 0.09 -3.89 -3.68
CA ASN A 104 0.16 -4.24 -5.11
C ASN A 104 -1.19 -4.71 -5.65
N GLU A 105 -1.85 -5.64 -4.95
CA GLU A 105 -3.15 -6.19 -5.32
C GLU A 105 -4.25 -5.12 -5.30
N VAL A 106 -4.31 -4.31 -4.25
CA VAL A 106 -5.33 -3.25 -4.13
C VAL A 106 -5.18 -2.19 -5.23
N VAL A 107 -3.95 -1.78 -5.52
CA VAL A 107 -3.64 -0.81 -6.58
C VAL A 107 -3.97 -1.40 -7.95
N SER A 108 -3.53 -2.64 -8.24
CA SER A 108 -3.83 -3.37 -9.48
C SER A 108 -5.34 -3.48 -9.70
N GLN A 109 -6.08 -3.96 -8.70
CA GLN A 109 -7.53 -4.18 -8.81
C GLN A 109 -8.29 -2.87 -9.02
N LEU A 110 -7.90 -1.80 -8.32
CA LEU A 110 -8.50 -0.49 -8.52
C LEU A 110 -8.18 0.08 -9.90
N ALA A 111 -6.94 -0.04 -10.37
CA ALA A 111 -6.53 0.42 -11.67
C ALA A 111 -7.30 -0.30 -12.80
N MET A 112 -7.50 -1.61 -12.69
CA MET A 112 -8.38 -2.38 -13.60
C MET A 112 -9.86 -1.95 -13.52
N ARG A 113 -10.37 -1.58 -12.34
CA ARG A 113 -11.74 -1.03 -12.21
C ARG A 113 -11.86 0.34 -12.88
N ILE A 114 -10.81 1.16 -12.81
CA ILE A 114 -10.77 2.48 -13.46
C ILE A 114 -10.75 2.32 -14.98
N SER A 115 -10.00 1.36 -15.53
CA SER A 115 -9.91 1.17 -16.99
C SER A 115 -11.28 0.85 -17.61
N ILE A 116 -12.09 0.01 -16.96
CA ILE A 116 -13.44 -0.36 -17.41
C ILE A 116 -14.40 0.84 -17.43
N LYS A 117 -14.27 1.78 -16.48
CA LYS A 117 -15.18 2.94 -16.38
C LYS A 117 -15.12 3.88 -17.59
N ASN A 118 -14.08 3.77 -18.41
CA ASN A 118 -13.90 4.60 -19.60
C ASN A 118 -14.50 4.00 -20.87
N GLY A 119 -15.28 2.91 -20.78
CA GLY A 119 -15.93 2.27 -21.93
C GLY A 119 -14.96 1.59 -22.91
N ARG A 120 -13.69 1.44 -22.51
CA ARG A 120 -12.65 0.74 -23.25
C ARG A 120 -12.55 -0.71 -22.79
N GLU A 121 -11.85 -1.52 -23.56
CA GLU A 121 -11.44 -2.86 -23.12
C GLU A 121 -10.68 -2.76 -21.79
N LYS A 122 -10.89 -3.77 -20.93
CA LYS A 122 -10.23 -3.84 -19.64
C LYS A 122 -8.72 -3.98 -19.86
N VAL A 123 -7.97 -2.96 -19.46
CA VAL A 123 -6.51 -3.05 -19.36
C VAL A 123 -6.15 -3.98 -18.21
N GLU A 124 -5.37 -5.02 -18.49
CA GLU A 124 -4.83 -5.94 -17.48
C GLU A 124 -3.63 -5.30 -16.77
N ILE A 125 -3.65 -5.36 -15.43
CA ILE A 125 -2.58 -4.84 -14.58
C ILE A 125 -2.21 -5.92 -13.57
N HIS A 126 -1.03 -6.51 -13.73
CA HIS A 126 -0.54 -7.56 -12.85
C HIS A 126 0.09 -6.96 -11.57
N PRO A 127 -0.25 -7.44 -10.36
CA PRO A 127 0.28 -6.87 -9.12
C PRO A 127 1.81 -6.98 -9.01
N ASN A 128 2.42 -8.06 -9.52
CA ASN A 128 3.87 -8.21 -9.49
C ASN A 128 4.56 -7.56 -10.69
N ASP A 129 4.04 -7.79 -11.90
CA ASP A 129 4.81 -7.47 -13.12
C ASP A 129 4.65 -6.00 -13.51
N ASP A 130 3.53 -5.37 -13.13
CA ASP A 130 3.26 -3.96 -13.44
C ASP A 130 3.38 -3.08 -12.19
N VAL A 131 2.65 -3.40 -11.11
CA VAL A 131 2.63 -2.53 -9.90
C VAL A 131 3.92 -2.64 -9.09
N ASN A 132 4.49 -3.84 -8.99
CA ASN A 132 5.74 -4.10 -8.28
C ASN A 132 6.97 -4.11 -9.21
N GLN A 133 6.83 -3.66 -10.45
CA GLN A 133 7.94 -3.64 -11.40
C GLN A 133 9.11 -2.82 -10.84
N SER A 134 10.33 -3.37 -10.98
CA SER A 134 11.59 -2.76 -10.51
C SER A 134 11.68 -2.56 -8.99
N GLN A 135 10.88 -3.28 -8.20
CA GLN A 135 10.82 -3.15 -6.75
C GLN A 135 10.92 -4.50 -6.05
N SER A 136 11.41 -4.51 -4.82
CA SER A 136 11.32 -5.62 -3.87
C SER A 136 10.70 -5.15 -2.56
N THR A 137 10.18 -6.06 -1.76
CA THR A 137 9.79 -5.74 -0.38
C THR A 137 10.99 -5.20 0.40
N ASN A 138 12.18 -5.72 0.13
CA ASN A 138 13.39 -5.45 0.91
C ASN A 138 13.87 -4.00 0.80
N ASP A 139 13.52 -3.29 -0.27
CA ASP A 139 13.74 -1.84 -0.43
C ASP A 139 12.47 -1.04 -0.15
N THR A 140 11.30 -1.49 -0.60
CA THR A 140 10.07 -0.70 -0.48
C THR A 140 9.48 -0.64 0.93
N TYR A 141 9.51 -1.74 1.69
CA TYR A 141 8.99 -1.76 3.07
C TYR A 141 9.79 -0.86 4.02
N PRO A 142 11.13 -0.93 4.09
CA PRO A 142 11.89 0.01 4.90
C PRO A 142 11.80 1.45 4.39
N THR A 143 11.67 1.68 3.08
CA THR A 143 11.44 3.03 2.53
C THR A 143 10.09 3.59 3.01
N ALA A 144 9.02 2.80 2.93
CA ALA A 144 7.70 3.19 3.42
C ALA A 144 7.71 3.48 4.92
N GLY A 145 8.42 2.67 5.71
CA GLY A 145 8.60 2.89 7.14
C GLY A 145 9.31 4.22 7.45
N LYS A 146 10.40 4.53 6.75
CA LYS A 146 11.10 5.82 6.91
C LYS A 146 10.21 7.01 6.53
N MET A 147 9.49 6.91 5.43
CA MET A 147 8.54 7.95 5.00
C MET A 147 7.40 8.13 6.02
N ALA A 148 6.88 7.05 6.60
CA ALA A 148 5.87 7.11 7.65
C ALA A 148 6.40 7.80 8.91
N MET A 149 7.62 7.45 9.35
CA MET A 149 8.27 8.14 10.48
C MET A 149 8.44 9.64 10.22
N LEU A 150 8.89 10.03 9.02
CA LEU A 150 9.02 11.45 8.64
C LEU A 150 7.68 12.20 8.69
N LYS A 151 6.56 11.54 8.38
CA LYS A 151 5.21 12.13 8.49
C LYS A 151 4.75 12.30 9.93
N LEU A 152 5.12 11.39 10.82
CA LEU A 152 4.67 11.37 12.22
C LEU A 152 5.56 12.20 13.15
N LEU A 153 6.83 12.38 12.79
CA LEU A 153 7.82 13.12 13.59
C LEU A 153 7.38 14.54 13.98
N PRO A 154 6.83 15.38 13.08
CA PRO A 154 6.42 16.74 13.45
C PRO A 154 5.43 16.80 14.61
N THR A 155 4.43 15.93 14.62
CA THR A 155 3.43 15.84 15.69
C THR A 155 4.08 15.42 17.01
N LEU A 156 4.98 14.44 16.97
CA LEU A 156 5.72 14.00 18.15
C LEU A 156 6.61 15.10 18.69
N THR A 157 7.37 15.79 17.84
CA THR A 157 8.27 16.87 18.26
C THR A 157 7.52 18.05 18.85
N ALA A 158 6.34 18.37 18.30
CA ALA A 158 5.47 19.41 18.87
C ALA A 158 5.01 19.01 20.27
N ALA A 159 4.46 17.80 20.44
CA ALA A 159 4.00 17.32 21.74
C ALA A 159 5.11 17.24 22.80
N VAL A 160 6.33 16.88 22.41
CA VAL A 160 7.50 16.89 23.30
C VAL A 160 7.89 18.31 23.67
N SER A 161 7.87 19.25 22.72
CA SER A 161 8.18 20.66 22.99
C SER A 161 7.17 21.27 23.95
N ASP A 162 5.87 21.04 23.72
CA ASP A 162 4.80 21.51 24.60
C ASP A 162 4.96 20.98 26.04
N LEU A 163 5.38 19.72 26.18
CA LEU A 163 5.66 19.13 27.49
C LEU A 163 6.89 19.77 28.17
N VAL A 164 7.96 20.02 27.41
CA VAL A 164 9.17 20.68 27.92
C VAL A 164 8.83 22.07 28.44
N ASP A 165 8.13 22.87 27.64
CA ASP A 165 7.74 24.23 28.00
C ASP A 165 6.89 24.24 29.28
N ALA A 166 5.90 23.34 29.38
CA ALA A 166 5.05 23.23 30.57
C ALA A 166 5.81 22.84 31.85
N LEU A 167 6.83 21.99 31.73
CA LEU A 167 7.67 21.60 32.86
C LEU A 167 8.64 22.71 33.28
N SER A 168 9.24 23.42 32.31
CA SER A 168 10.09 24.57 32.56
C SER A 168 9.33 25.70 33.27
N ASP A 169 8.13 26.03 32.80
CA ASP A 169 7.25 27.04 33.43
C ASP A 169 6.90 26.71 34.89
N LYS A 170 6.91 25.42 35.26
CA LYS A 170 6.65 24.95 36.62
C LYS A 170 7.89 24.94 37.50
N ALA A 171 9.07 24.75 36.92
CA ALA A 171 10.34 24.77 37.64
C ALA A 171 10.75 26.21 38.04
N ASP A 172 10.39 27.19 37.21
CA ASP A 172 10.71 28.61 37.44
C ASP A 172 9.73 29.33 38.38
N ARG A 173 8.68 28.65 38.87
CA ARG A 173 7.69 29.16 39.83
C ARG A 173 7.94 28.61 41.24
#